data_AF-A0A9E0KIM7-F1
#
_entry.id   AF-A0A9E0KIM7-F1
#
_cell.length_a   1.000
_cell.length_b   1.000
_cell.length_c   1.000
_cell.angle_alpha   90.00
_cell.angle_beta   90.00
_cell.angle_gamma   90.00
#
_symmetry.space_group_name_H-M   'P 1'
#
loop_
_entity.id
_entity.type
_entity.pdbx_description
1 polymer ?
#
loop_
_entity_poly.entity_id
_entity_poly.type
_entity_poly.pdbx_seq_one_letter_code
_entity_poly.pdbx_strand_id
1 'polypeptide(L)'
;MILKFAVIVAAVLLLLPAHADAKNIVKAGSDILVEEGQTVDNVAVIGGQITVSGLVENNVLAIAGSVVLTSKAVVRGKVIVLGGIVARGSGSTVFGDITEVNAATLSEAFQSAMRGELEGWSLILNVISICFFAIILMIALMMTLLVPRRLTMVTDAIGANRLKAFFLGILATLMIAPLFMLLAISIIGIFLIPLAFTALLLAVIVGFIASGAILGNWIISRSFRGHRKSLVKETLVGLCLLWLLGWIPLYIGMIIKVFAITIGLGGVLLSLSRKTVRPIENQAPSD
;
A
#
# COMPACT_ATOMS: atom_id res chain seq x y z
N MET A 1 11.68 -6.75 11.17
CA MET A 1 12.38 -5.71 10.38
C MET A 1 12.67 -6.16 8.95
N ILE A 2 13.15 -7.40 8.78
CA ILE A 2 13.58 -7.98 7.49
C ILE A 2 12.45 -8.00 6.45
N LEU A 3 11.22 -8.40 6.80
CA LEU A 3 10.10 -8.43 5.84
C LEU A 3 9.71 -7.04 5.32
N LYS A 4 9.71 -6.00 6.18
CA LYS A 4 9.46 -4.62 5.76
C LYS A 4 10.55 -4.13 4.81
N PHE A 5 11.81 -4.43 5.15
CA PHE A 5 12.95 -4.10 4.29
C PHE A 5 12.86 -4.81 2.95
N ALA A 6 12.55 -6.10 2.94
CA ALA A 6 12.36 -6.89 1.72
C ALA A 6 11.26 -6.30 0.83
N VAL A 7 10.13 -5.90 1.39
CA VAL A 7 9.03 -5.32 0.62
C VAL A 7 9.32 -3.88 0.18
N ILE A 8 10.05 -3.08 0.97
CA ILE A 8 10.53 -1.76 0.52
C ILE A 8 11.53 -1.92 -0.62
N VAL A 9 12.48 -2.84 -0.50
CA VAL A 9 13.45 -3.15 -1.56
C VAL A 9 12.73 -3.66 -2.81
N ALA A 10 11.73 -4.53 -2.66
CA ALA A 10 10.88 -4.98 -3.75
C ALA A 10 10.14 -3.82 -4.43
N ALA A 11 9.53 -2.94 -3.63
CA ALA A 11 8.82 -1.78 -4.15
C ALA A 11 9.79 -0.82 -4.88
N VAL A 12 10.98 -0.58 -4.33
CA VAL A 12 12.02 0.23 -4.97
C VAL A 12 12.46 -0.41 -6.28
N LEU A 13 12.77 -1.72 -6.29
CA LEU A 13 13.14 -2.47 -7.49
C LEU A 13 12.07 -2.43 -8.57
N LEU A 14 10.79 -2.48 -8.20
CA LEU A 14 9.64 -2.36 -9.11
C LEU A 14 9.41 -0.92 -9.58
N LEU A 15 9.82 0.08 -8.81
CA LEU A 15 9.66 1.50 -9.10
C LEU A 15 10.88 2.12 -9.80
N LEU A 16 12.02 1.42 -9.84
CA LEU A 16 13.13 1.81 -10.69
C LEU A 16 12.58 1.88 -12.12
N PRO A 17 12.75 3.01 -12.82
CA PRO A 17 12.27 3.11 -14.18
C PRO A 17 12.85 1.93 -14.95
N ALA A 18 12.00 1.26 -15.74
CA ALA A 18 12.41 0.30 -16.75
C ALA A 18 13.19 1.02 -17.86
N HIS A 19 14.15 1.87 -17.50
CA HIS A 19 15.29 2.15 -18.34
C HIS A 19 15.98 0.81 -18.48
N ALA A 20 15.92 0.29 -19.71
CA ALA A 20 16.64 -0.87 -20.19
C ALA A 20 18.15 -0.61 -20.11
N ASP A 21 18.66 -0.39 -18.90
CA ASP A 21 20.05 -0.58 -18.60
C ASP A 21 20.22 -2.10 -18.51
N ALA A 22 21.07 -2.66 -19.38
CA ALA A 22 21.08 -4.07 -19.76
C ALA A 22 21.33 -5.08 -18.63
N LYS A 23 21.41 -4.61 -17.38
CA LYS A 23 21.78 -5.40 -16.21
C LYS A 23 20.65 -5.68 -15.21
N ASN A 24 19.52 -4.98 -15.23
CA ASN A 24 18.39 -5.28 -14.33
C ASN A 24 17.27 -6.02 -15.07
N ILE A 25 16.88 -7.20 -14.57
CA ILE A 25 15.83 -8.02 -15.17
C ILE A 25 14.64 -8.12 -14.22
N VAL A 26 13.50 -7.57 -14.63
CA VAL A 26 12.23 -7.68 -13.90
C VAL A 26 11.19 -8.33 -14.80
N LYS A 27 10.60 -9.46 -14.38
CA LYS A 27 9.52 -10.13 -15.11
C LYS A 27 8.32 -10.43 -14.21
N ALA A 28 7.14 -10.57 -14.81
CA ALA A 28 5.92 -10.97 -14.11
C ALA A 28 5.21 -12.08 -14.90
N GLY A 29 4.84 -13.17 -14.21
CA GLY A 29 4.14 -14.33 -14.79
C GLY A 29 5.00 -15.22 -15.70
N SER A 30 6.31 -15.02 -15.72
CA SER A 30 7.23 -15.78 -16.56
C SER A 30 8.56 -16.00 -15.86
N ASP A 31 9.21 -17.11 -16.16
CA ASP A 31 10.47 -17.48 -15.52
C ASP A 31 11.67 -16.65 -16.03
N ILE A 32 12.69 -16.57 -15.19
CA ILE A 32 13.98 -15.96 -15.51
C ILE A 32 15.05 -17.03 -15.37
N LEU A 33 15.84 -17.21 -16.42
CA LEU A 33 17.06 -17.99 -16.40
C LEU A 33 18.24 -17.02 -16.57
N VAL A 34 19.16 -17.02 -15.61
CA VAL A 34 20.46 -16.35 -15.72
C VAL A 34 21.46 -17.43 -16.10
N GLU A 35 21.88 -17.45 -17.35
CA GLU A 35 22.76 -18.49 -17.87
C GLU A 35 24.19 -18.36 -17.32
N GLU A 36 24.96 -19.44 -17.45
CA GLU A 36 26.37 -19.43 -17.07
C GLU A 36 27.14 -18.41 -17.93
N GLY A 37 28.00 -17.61 -17.30
CA GLY A 37 28.72 -16.52 -17.97
C GLY A 37 27.91 -15.23 -18.15
N GLN A 38 26.62 -15.23 -17.79
CA GLN A 38 25.81 -14.02 -17.74
C GLN A 38 26.00 -13.29 -16.41
N THR A 39 26.18 -11.97 -16.47
CA THR A 39 26.20 -11.09 -15.29
C THR A 39 25.01 -10.15 -15.33
N VAL A 40 24.24 -10.15 -14.25
CA VAL A 40 23.08 -9.27 -14.05
C VAL A 40 23.21 -8.56 -12.71
N ASP A 41 22.71 -7.34 -12.63
CA ASP A 41 22.75 -6.55 -11.39
C ASP A 41 21.66 -7.03 -10.45
N ASN A 42 20.39 -6.88 -10.82
CA ASN A 42 19.26 -7.33 -10.03
C ASN A 42 18.32 -8.20 -10.85
N VAL A 43 17.75 -9.21 -10.20
CA VAL A 43 16.74 -10.08 -10.79
C VAL A 43 15.50 -10.10 -9.92
N ALA A 44 14.35 -9.73 -10.47
CA ALA A 44 13.08 -9.81 -9.78
C ALA A 44 12.01 -10.52 -10.62
N VAL A 45 11.29 -11.46 -10.01
CA VAL A 45 10.13 -12.11 -10.64
C VAL A 45 8.92 -12.08 -9.72
N ILE A 46 7.73 -11.88 -10.30
CA ILE A 46 6.45 -12.04 -9.61
C ILE A 46 5.68 -13.16 -10.29
N GLY A 47 5.33 -14.23 -9.58
CA GLY A 47 4.54 -15.36 -10.11
C GLY A 47 5.32 -16.24 -11.11
N GLY A 48 6.63 -16.38 -10.94
CA GLY A 48 7.50 -17.21 -11.78
C GLY A 48 8.71 -17.70 -11.00
N GLN A 49 9.52 -18.57 -11.61
CA GLN A 49 10.76 -19.10 -11.03
C GLN A 49 11.99 -18.34 -11.52
N ILE A 50 12.96 -18.11 -10.63
CA ILE A 50 14.29 -17.61 -11.01
C ILE A 50 15.28 -18.77 -10.93
N THR A 51 15.91 -19.12 -12.04
CA THR A 51 17.01 -20.08 -12.07
C THR A 51 18.31 -19.33 -12.35
N VAL A 52 19.28 -19.45 -11.46
CA VAL A 52 20.57 -18.76 -11.57
C VAL A 52 21.68 -19.79 -11.81
N SER A 53 22.43 -19.58 -12.88
CA SER A 53 23.66 -20.32 -13.22
C SER A 53 24.86 -19.40 -13.46
N GLY A 54 24.64 -18.09 -13.60
CA GLY A 54 25.67 -17.07 -13.71
C GLY A 54 25.87 -16.22 -12.44
N LEU A 55 26.24 -14.96 -12.64
CA LEU A 55 26.55 -13.98 -11.59
C LEU A 55 25.42 -12.96 -11.43
N VAL A 56 24.94 -12.79 -10.19
CA VAL A 56 24.06 -11.68 -9.79
C VAL A 56 24.86 -10.75 -8.86
N GLU A 57 25.15 -9.54 -9.31
CA GLU A 57 25.97 -8.56 -8.57
C GLU A 57 25.25 -8.02 -7.32
N ASN A 58 23.93 -7.87 -7.38
CA ASN A 58 23.13 -7.36 -6.28
C ASN A 58 22.12 -8.42 -5.83
N ASN A 59 20.82 -8.14 -5.97
CA ASN A 59 19.79 -8.90 -5.27
C ASN A 59 18.96 -9.77 -6.21
N VAL A 60 18.53 -10.91 -5.68
CA VAL A 60 17.54 -11.80 -6.30
C VAL A 60 16.26 -11.74 -5.48
N LEU A 61 15.13 -11.45 -6.14
CA LEU A 61 13.82 -11.34 -5.51
C LEU A 61 12.78 -12.17 -6.25
N ALA A 62 12.21 -13.19 -5.60
CA ALA A 62 11.06 -13.92 -6.12
C ALA A 62 9.84 -13.68 -5.22
N ILE A 63 8.73 -13.24 -5.81
CA ILE A 63 7.43 -13.07 -5.14
C ILE A 63 6.45 -14.05 -5.75
N ALA A 64 5.77 -14.83 -4.92
CA ALA A 64 4.87 -15.92 -5.35
C ALA A 64 5.55 -16.89 -6.32
N GLY A 65 6.80 -17.25 -6.03
CA GLY A 65 7.65 -18.08 -6.88
C GLY A 65 8.88 -18.56 -6.14
N SER A 66 9.70 -19.39 -6.78
CA SER A 66 10.87 -20.03 -6.16
C SER A 66 12.17 -19.58 -6.83
N VAL A 67 13.28 -19.72 -6.11
CA VAL A 67 14.63 -19.46 -6.65
C VAL A 67 15.42 -20.76 -6.66
N VAL A 68 16.03 -21.09 -7.79
CA VAL A 68 16.90 -22.25 -7.96
C VAL A 68 18.31 -21.74 -8.25
N LEU A 69 19.22 -21.92 -7.30
CA LEU A 69 20.63 -21.60 -7.46
C LEU A 69 21.38 -22.85 -7.87
N THR A 70 21.83 -22.92 -9.12
CA THR A 70 22.62 -24.07 -9.60
C THR A 70 24.05 -24.05 -9.05
N SER A 71 24.81 -25.12 -9.24
CA SER A 71 26.18 -25.28 -8.71
C SER A 71 27.17 -24.17 -9.07
N LYS A 72 26.90 -23.39 -10.12
CA LYS A 72 27.77 -22.29 -10.58
C LYS A 72 27.21 -20.90 -10.26
N ALA A 73 26.05 -20.84 -9.61
CA ALA A 73 25.40 -19.60 -9.25
C ALA A 73 26.23 -18.80 -8.24
N VAL A 74 26.49 -17.53 -8.53
CA VAL A 74 27.11 -16.59 -7.60
C VAL A 74 26.17 -15.41 -7.40
N VAL A 75 25.71 -15.18 -6.18
CA VAL A 75 24.90 -14.02 -5.80
C VAL A 75 25.66 -13.21 -4.77
N ARG A 76 26.06 -11.98 -5.12
CA ARG A 76 26.84 -11.12 -4.22
C ARG A 76 25.99 -10.39 -3.20
N GLY A 77 24.71 -10.11 -3.51
CA GLY A 77 23.75 -9.53 -2.58
C GLY A 77 22.82 -10.56 -1.95
N LYS A 78 21.58 -10.13 -1.67
CA LYS A 78 20.60 -10.93 -0.91
C LYS A 78 19.70 -11.73 -1.84
N VAL A 79 19.24 -12.89 -1.35
CA VAL A 79 18.21 -13.70 -1.99
C VAL A 79 16.96 -13.64 -1.15
N ILE A 80 15.89 -13.08 -1.70
CA ILE A 80 14.62 -12.88 -1.00
C ILE A 80 13.54 -13.65 -1.75
N VAL A 81 12.89 -14.58 -1.07
CA VAL A 81 11.79 -15.38 -1.62
C VAL A 81 10.57 -15.24 -0.74
N LEU A 82 9.48 -14.72 -1.33
CA LEU A 82 8.19 -14.53 -0.66
C LEU A 82 7.17 -15.51 -1.27
N GLY A 83 6.67 -16.45 -0.49
CA GLY A 83 5.65 -17.42 -0.89
C GLY A 83 6.17 -18.66 -1.63
N GLY A 84 7.48 -18.83 -1.73
CA GLY A 84 8.13 -20.02 -2.31
C GLY A 84 9.35 -20.46 -1.51
N ILE A 85 10.26 -21.19 -2.15
CA ILE A 85 11.47 -21.76 -1.52
C ILE A 85 12.73 -21.41 -2.30
N VAL A 86 13.90 -21.49 -1.66
CA VAL A 86 15.20 -21.45 -2.34
C VAL A 86 15.77 -22.87 -2.42
N ALA A 87 15.93 -23.38 -3.64
CA ALA A 87 16.64 -24.63 -3.88
C ALA A 87 18.11 -24.32 -4.19
N ARG A 88 19.03 -24.85 -3.38
CA ARG A 88 20.46 -24.56 -3.47
C ARG A 88 21.25 -25.77 -3.95
N GLY A 89 21.88 -25.66 -5.12
CA GLY A 89 22.80 -26.66 -5.66
C GLY A 89 24.16 -26.62 -4.97
N SER A 90 24.77 -27.80 -4.82
CA SER A 90 26.12 -27.96 -4.28
C SER A 90 27.13 -27.20 -5.17
N GLY A 91 27.71 -26.12 -4.64
CA GLY A 91 28.65 -25.23 -5.35
C GLY A 91 28.16 -23.78 -5.48
N SER A 92 26.86 -23.52 -5.36
CA SER A 92 26.32 -22.15 -5.38
C SER A 92 26.88 -21.33 -4.23
N THR A 93 27.15 -20.05 -4.47
CA THR A 93 27.70 -19.11 -3.49
C THR A 93 26.79 -17.90 -3.36
N VAL A 94 26.27 -17.66 -2.16
CA VAL A 94 25.51 -16.45 -1.81
C VAL A 94 26.29 -15.71 -0.74
N PHE A 95 26.75 -14.49 -1.05
CA PHE A 95 27.52 -13.67 -0.12
C PHE A 95 26.64 -12.87 0.85
N GLY A 96 25.39 -12.59 0.47
CA GLY A 96 24.41 -11.95 1.33
C GLY A 96 23.49 -12.94 2.06
N ASP A 97 22.43 -12.39 2.67
CA ASP A 97 21.43 -13.17 3.41
C ASP A 97 20.43 -13.87 2.47
N ILE A 98 20.03 -15.08 2.84
CA ILE A 98 18.89 -15.77 2.24
C ILE A 98 17.69 -15.58 3.16
N THR A 99 16.64 -14.94 2.65
CA THR A 99 15.38 -14.71 3.39
C THR A 99 14.25 -15.45 2.68
N GLU A 100 13.70 -16.47 3.34
CA GLU A 100 12.52 -17.19 2.89
C GLU A 100 11.33 -16.84 3.78
N VAL A 101 10.21 -16.49 3.15
CA VAL A 101 8.94 -16.25 3.85
C VAL A 101 7.87 -17.13 3.22
N ASN A 102 7.65 -18.30 3.81
CA ASN A 102 6.69 -19.28 3.32
C ASN A 102 5.72 -19.72 4.43
N ALA A 103 4.83 -20.67 4.13
CA ALA A 103 3.85 -21.18 5.08
C ALA A 103 4.50 -21.83 6.32
N ALA A 104 5.65 -22.50 6.17
CA ALA A 104 6.38 -23.09 7.29
C ALA A 104 6.95 -21.99 8.20
N THR A 105 7.62 -20.98 7.64
CA THR A 105 8.14 -19.83 8.40
C THR A 105 7.02 -19.09 9.15
N LEU A 106 5.84 -18.96 8.54
CA LEU A 106 4.67 -18.36 9.18
C LEU A 106 4.14 -19.22 10.33
N SER A 107 4.10 -20.55 10.16
CA SER A 107 3.69 -21.47 11.21
C SER A 107 4.66 -21.46 12.40
N GLU A 108 5.96 -21.42 12.12
CA GLU A 108 7.01 -21.31 13.14
C GLU A 108 6.93 -19.97 13.87
N ALA A 109 6.73 -18.87 13.14
CA ALA A 109 6.54 -17.53 13.73
C ALA A 109 5.29 -17.48 14.61
N PHE A 110 4.20 -18.14 14.22
CA PHE A 110 2.99 -18.25 15.02
C PHE A 110 3.23 -19.02 16.32
N GLN A 111 3.91 -20.18 16.24
CA GLN A 111 4.27 -20.94 17.43
C GLN A 111 5.23 -20.17 18.35
N SER A 112 6.23 -19.49 17.77
CA SER A 112 7.17 -18.60 18.47
C SER A 112 6.44 -17.47 19.21
N ALA A 113 5.46 -16.82 18.58
CA ALA A 113 4.66 -15.79 19.23
C ALA A 113 3.78 -16.34 20.36
N MET A 114 3.21 -17.55 20.21
CA MET A 114 2.48 -18.21 21.29
C MET A 114 3.39 -18.55 22.48
N ARG A 115 4.67 -18.80 22.24
CA ARG A 115 5.69 -18.96 23.29
C ARG A 115 6.16 -17.63 23.92
N GLY A 116 5.66 -16.49 23.44
CA GLY A 116 6.01 -15.17 23.95
C GLY A 116 7.30 -14.57 23.37
N GLU A 117 7.88 -15.16 22.33
CA GLU A 117 9.10 -14.66 21.70
C GLU A 117 8.83 -13.40 20.85
N LEU A 118 9.63 -12.35 21.04
CA LEU A 118 9.45 -11.06 20.37
C LEU A 118 9.64 -11.14 18.84
N GLU A 119 10.47 -12.07 18.36
CA GLU A 119 10.75 -12.24 16.93
C GLU A 119 9.52 -12.74 16.16
N GLY A 120 8.79 -13.72 16.70
CA GLY A 120 7.54 -14.23 16.13
C GLY A 120 6.47 -13.16 16.00
N TRP A 121 6.30 -12.32 17.03
CA TRP A 121 5.38 -11.18 16.99
C TRP A 121 5.68 -10.20 15.86
N SER A 122 6.97 -9.96 15.58
CA SER A 122 7.37 -9.04 14.53
C SER A 122 6.96 -9.52 13.13
N LEU A 123 7.04 -10.82 12.86
CA LEU A 123 6.62 -11.41 11.59
C LEU A 123 5.10 -11.40 11.47
N ILE A 124 4.38 -11.80 12.51
CA ILE A 124 2.91 -11.82 12.53
C ILE A 124 2.34 -10.43 12.28
N LEU A 125 2.84 -9.41 12.98
CA LEU A 125 2.36 -8.03 12.80
C LEU A 125 2.61 -7.50 11.38
N ASN A 126 3.70 -7.90 10.73
CA ASN A 126 3.96 -7.54 9.34
C ASN A 126 2.97 -8.20 8.39
N VAL A 127 2.70 -9.50 8.59
CA VAL A 127 1.73 -10.26 7.77
C VAL A 127 0.33 -9.65 7.92
N ILE A 128 -0.10 -9.37 9.16
CA ILE A 128 -1.35 -8.67 9.46
C ILE A 128 -1.39 -7.31 8.75
N SER A 129 -0.30 -6.54 8.80
CA SER A 129 -0.23 -5.24 8.11
C SER A 129 -0.32 -5.34 6.59
N ILE A 130 0.17 -6.42 5.98
CA ILE A 130 0.05 -6.69 4.53
C ILE A 130 -1.38 -7.10 4.18
N CYS A 131 -1.99 -8.01 4.94
CA CYS A 131 -3.37 -8.42 4.75
C CYS A 131 -4.34 -7.26 4.88
N PHE A 132 -4.18 -6.43 5.92
CA PHE A 132 -5.00 -5.24 6.13
C PHE A 132 -4.89 -4.25 4.96
N PHE A 133 -3.69 -4.06 4.43
CA PHE A 133 -3.47 -3.23 3.24
C PHE A 133 -4.10 -3.80 1.98
N ALA A 134 -4.01 -5.12 1.77
CA ALA A 134 -4.65 -5.81 0.65
C ALA A 134 -6.19 -5.62 0.70
N ILE A 135 -6.78 -5.70 1.89
CA ILE A 135 -8.22 -5.43 2.08
C ILE A 135 -8.57 -3.99 1.72
N ILE A 136 -7.79 -3.00 2.19
CA ILE A 136 -8.00 -1.59 1.82
C ILE A 136 -7.86 -1.38 0.32
N LEU A 137 -6.87 -1.99 -0.33
CA LEU A 137 -6.68 -1.94 -1.77
C LEU A 137 -7.87 -2.53 -2.52
N MET A 138 -8.39 -3.67 -2.06
CA MET A 138 -9.56 -4.31 -2.64
C MET A 138 -10.80 -3.41 -2.52
N ILE A 139 -11.03 -2.82 -1.35
CA ILE A 139 -12.11 -1.85 -1.12
C ILE A 139 -11.93 -0.61 -1.99
N ALA A 140 -10.72 -0.09 -2.11
CA ALA A 140 -10.40 1.06 -2.96
C ALA A 140 -10.65 0.77 -4.44
N LEU A 141 -10.28 -0.41 -4.91
CA LEU A 141 -10.54 -0.86 -6.28
C LEU A 141 -12.04 -0.99 -6.53
N MET A 142 -12.77 -1.65 -5.62
CA MET A 142 -14.23 -1.73 -5.72
C MET A 142 -14.87 -0.34 -5.71
N MET A 143 -14.42 0.57 -4.84
CA MET A 143 -14.98 1.92 -4.73
C MET A 143 -14.71 2.76 -5.98
N THR A 144 -13.49 2.71 -6.51
CA THR A 144 -13.10 3.44 -7.73
C THR A 144 -13.81 2.92 -8.97
N LEU A 145 -14.14 1.63 -9.03
CA LEU A 145 -14.86 1.04 -10.16
C LEU A 145 -16.38 1.17 -10.04
N LEU A 146 -16.97 0.85 -8.89
CA LEU A 146 -18.44 0.86 -8.70
C LEU A 146 -18.98 2.27 -8.47
N VAL A 147 -18.24 3.12 -7.75
CA VAL A 147 -18.75 4.43 -7.32
C VAL A 147 -17.72 5.57 -7.52
N PRO A 148 -17.13 5.72 -8.73
CA PRO A 148 -16.10 6.73 -9.00
C PRO A 148 -16.60 8.15 -8.69
N ARG A 149 -17.87 8.43 -8.99
CA ARG A 149 -18.49 9.75 -8.75
C ARG A 149 -18.44 10.21 -7.30
N ARG A 150 -18.58 9.29 -6.33
CA ARG A 150 -18.53 9.65 -4.90
C ARG A 150 -17.11 9.98 -4.48
N LEU A 151 -16.15 9.21 -4.97
CA LEU A 151 -14.74 9.44 -4.68
C LEU A 151 -14.27 10.77 -5.29
N THR A 152 -14.63 11.06 -6.55
CA THR A 152 -14.25 12.32 -7.21
C THR A 152 -14.84 13.55 -6.51
N MET A 153 -16.09 13.47 -6.01
CA MET A 153 -16.68 14.57 -5.24
C MET A 153 -15.88 14.91 -3.98
N VAL A 154 -15.35 13.88 -3.29
CA VAL A 154 -14.51 14.07 -2.10
C VAL A 154 -13.15 14.64 -2.49
N THR A 155 -12.50 14.11 -3.54
CA THR A 155 -11.20 14.63 -3.99
C THR A 155 -11.30 16.07 -4.47
N ASP A 156 -12.38 16.44 -5.17
CA ASP A 156 -12.63 17.81 -5.65
C ASP A 156 -12.96 18.77 -4.50
N ALA A 157 -13.65 18.29 -3.46
CA ALA A 157 -13.91 19.06 -2.24
C ALA A 157 -12.60 19.39 -1.50
N ILE A 158 -11.68 18.42 -1.38
CA ILE A 158 -10.36 18.62 -0.79
C ILE A 158 -9.52 19.56 -1.66
N GLY A 159 -9.50 19.34 -2.99
CA GLY A 159 -8.72 20.13 -3.94
C GLY A 159 -9.10 21.61 -3.94
N ALA A 160 -10.40 21.91 -3.86
CA ALA A 160 -10.88 23.28 -3.87
C ALA A 160 -10.53 24.08 -2.61
N ASN A 161 -10.48 23.45 -1.43
CA ASN A 161 -10.15 24.14 -0.17
C ASN A 161 -9.36 23.22 0.78
N ARG A 162 -8.09 22.96 0.47
CA ARG A 162 -7.21 22.07 1.25
C ARG A 162 -7.14 22.45 2.73
N LEU A 163 -7.03 23.75 3.04
CA LEU A 163 -7.00 24.24 4.43
C LEU A 163 -8.33 24.00 5.15
N LYS A 164 -9.47 24.29 4.52
CA LYS A 164 -10.79 24.04 5.14
C LYS A 164 -11.00 22.55 5.38
N ALA A 165 -10.57 21.68 4.46
CA ALA A 165 -10.66 20.23 4.62
C ALA A 165 -9.82 19.78 5.82
N PHE A 166 -8.60 20.30 5.98
CA PHE A 166 -7.75 19.97 7.11
C PHE A 166 -8.35 20.40 8.45
N PHE A 167 -8.74 21.67 8.61
CA PHE A 167 -9.31 22.17 9.86
C PHE A 167 -10.66 21.52 10.19
N LEU A 168 -11.52 21.29 9.19
CA LEU A 168 -12.78 20.58 9.39
C LEU A 168 -12.54 19.12 9.79
N GLY A 169 -11.50 18.50 9.23
CA GLY A 169 -11.05 17.17 9.62
C GLY A 169 -10.60 17.10 11.07
N ILE A 170 -9.77 18.06 11.52
CA ILE A 170 -9.34 18.14 12.93
C ILE A 170 -10.54 18.30 13.84
N LEU A 171 -11.43 19.25 13.52
CA LEU A 171 -12.64 19.51 14.30
C LEU A 171 -13.52 18.25 14.37
N ALA A 172 -13.68 17.56 13.25
CA ALA A 172 -14.44 16.31 13.19
C ALA A 172 -13.83 15.24 14.07
N THR A 173 -12.51 15.01 13.96
CA THR A 173 -11.79 14.05 14.79
C THR A 173 -11.94 14.36 16.28
N LEU A 174 -11.83 15.64 16.65
CA LEU A 174 -12.04 16.08 18.04
C LEU A 174 -13.48 15.88 18.50
N MET A 175 -14.46 16.06 17.60
CA MET A 175 -15.89 15.88 17.88
C MET A 175 -16.33 14.41 17.95
N ILE A 176 -15.52 13.45 17.49
CA ILE A 176 -15.83 12.01 17.61
C ILE A 176 -16.04 11.63 19.08
N ALA A 177 -15.07 11.94 19.96
CA ALA A 177 -15.16 11.57 21.38
C ALA A 177 -16.41 12.13 22.10
N PRO A 178 -16.71 13.44 22.06
CA PRO A 178 -17.92 13.97 22.70
C PRO A 178 -19.20 13.48 22.02
N LEU A 179 -19.21 13.24 20.70
CA LEU A 179 -20.36 12.66 20.02
C LEU A 179 -20.69 11.27 20.56
N PHE A 180 -19.71 10.38 20.66
CA PHE A 180 -19.92 9.04 21.22
C PHE A 180 -20.26 9.07 22.71
N MET A 181 -19.66 9.99 23.47
CA MET A 181 -20.00 10.18 24.89
C MET A 181 -21.46 10.63 25.06
N LEU A 182 -21.93 11.59 24.26
CA LEU A 182 -23.32 12.05 24.26
C LEU A 182 -24.28 10.92 23.88
N LEU A 183 -23.93 10.13 22.85
CA LEU A 183 -24.71 8.97 22.44
C LEU A 183 -24.77 7.91 23.55
N ALA A 184 -23.68 7.68 24.28
CA ALA A 184 -23.66 6.69 25.37
C ALA A 184 -24.52 7.09 26.57
N ILE A 185 -24.65 8.39 26.85
CA ILE A 185 -25.49 8.89 27.96
C ILE A 185 -26.99 8.80 27.61
N SER A 186 -27.34 8.84 26.32
CA SER A 186 -28.74 8.76 25.87
C SER A 186 -29.21 7.32 25.72
N ILE A 187 -30.39 7.00 26.25
CA ILE A 187 -31.04 5.68 26.08
C ILE A 187 -31.23 5.36 24.59
N ILE A 188 -31.65 6.36 23.79
CA ILE A 188 -31.79 6.23 22.33
C ILE A 188 -30.41 6.18 21.66
N GLY A 189 -29.46 6.95 22.20
CA GLY A 189 -28.12 7.05 21.66
C GLY A 189 -27.37 5.71 21.67
N ILE A 190 -27.55 4.87 22.69
CA ILE A 190 -26.95 3.52 22.75
C ILE A 190 -27.34 2.68 21.53
N PHE A 191 -28.61 2.71 21.11
CA PHE A 191 -29.06 2.03 19.89
C PHE A 191 -28.47 2.65 18.61
N LEU A 192 -28.15 3.95 18.63
CA LEU A 192 -27.52 4.66 17.52
C LEU A 192 -26.00 4.48 17.44
N ILE A 193 -25.33 4.05 18.52
CA ILE A 193 -23.86 3.89 18.53
C ILE A 193 -23.36 2.99 17.39
N PRO A 194 -23.92 1.78 17.15
CA PRO A 194 -23.47 0.93 16.04
C PRO A 194 -23.63 1.60 14.68
N LEU A 195 -24.71 2.36 14.49
CA LEU A 195 -24.98 3.08 13.24
C LEU A 195 -24.01 4.26 13.06
N ALA A 196 -23.77 5.04 14.11
CA ALA A 196 -22.81 6.14 14.07
C ALA A 196 -21.38 5.63 13.84
N PHE A 197 -21.00 4.52 14.48
CA PHE A 197 -19.70 3.88 14.31
C PHE A 197 -19.49 3.37 12.90
N THR A 198 -20.48 2.67 12.32
CA THR A 198 -20.40 2.20 10.92
C THR A 198 -20.34 3.35 9.92
N ALA A 199 -21.12 4.41 10.12
CA ALA A 199 -21.06 5.62 9.28
C ALA A 199 -19.69 6.31 9.36
N LEU A 200 -19.12 6.44 10.58
CA LEU A 200 -17.78 6.99 10.78
C LEU A 200 -16.71 6.13 10.11
N LEU A 201 -16.78 4.81 10.26
CA LEU A 201 -15.84 3.87 9.67
C LEU A 201 -15.84 3.98 8.14
N LEU A 202 -17.03 4.04 7.53
CA LEU A 202 -17.14 4.27 6.08
C LEU A 202 -16.57 5.64 5.69
N ALA A 203 -16.87 6.70 6.43
CA ALA A 203 -16.33 8.04 6.15
C ALA A 203 -14.80 8.07 6.22
N VAL A 204 -14.20 7.40 7.22
CA VAL A 204 -12.74 7.28 7.37
C VAL A 204 -12.14 6.50 6.20
N ILE A 205 -12.74 5.37 5.80
CA ILE A 205 -12.27 4.57 4.65
C ILE A 205 -12.31 5.41 3.37
N VAL A 206 -13.46 6.03 3.06
CA VAL A 206 -13.62 6.87 1.87
C VAL A 206 -12.63 8.04 1.88
N GLY A 207 -12.51 8.71 3.02
CA GLY A 207 -11.58 9.82 3.20
C GLY A 207 -10.12 9.39 2.98
N PHE A 208 -9.72 8.25 3.55
CA PHE A 208 -8.37 7.72 3.39
C PHE A 208 -8.05 7.37 1.93
N ILE A 209 -9.00 6.73 1.23
CA ILE A 209 -8.87 6.42 -0.20
C ILE A 209 -8.76 7.70 -1.02
N ALA A 210 -9.58 8.73 -0.73
CA ALA A 210 -9.52 10.02 -1.42
C ALA A 210 -8.19 10.74 -1.19
N SER A 211 -7.67 10.74 0.05
CA SER A 211 -6.34 11.27 0.37
C SER A 211 -5.25 10.53 -0.41
N GLY A 212 -5.35 9.20 -0.50
CA GLY A 212 -4.49 8.37 -1.35
C GLY A 212 -4.55 8.81 -2.82
N ALA A 213 -5.74 8.92 -3.40
CA ALA A 213 -5.93 9.34 -4.79
C ALA A 213 -5.28 10.71 -5.08
N ILE A 214 -5.44 11.69 -4.18
CA ILE A 214 -4.82 13.01 -4.33
C ILE A 214 -3.29 12.90 -4.30
N LEU A 215 -2.74 12.13 -3.36
CA LEU A 215 -1.29 11.95 -3.24
C LEU A 215 -0.72 11.24 -4.47
N GLY A 216 -1.43 10.23 -5.00
CA GLY A 216 -1.05 9.53 -6.22
C GLY A 216 -1.17 10.39 -7.47
N ASN A 217 -2.19 11.25 -7.58
CA ASN A 217 -2.26 12.21 -8.67
C ASN A 217 -1.08 13.21 -8.62
N TRP A 218 -0.72 13.69 -7.43
CA TRP A 218 0.42 14.59 -7.25
C TRP A 218 1.74 13.95 -7.69
N ILE A 219 1.99 12.67 -7.38
CA ILE A 219 3.22 11.99 -7.80
C ILE A 219 3.23 11.66 -9.30
N ILE A 220 2.12 11.14 -9.84
CA ILE A 220 2.04 10.70 -11.24
C ILE A 220 2.14 11.90 -12.18
N SER A 221 1.45 12.99 -11.86
CA SER A 221 1.51 14.23 -12.66
C SER A 221 2.90 14.87 -12.67
N ARG A 222 3.68 14.69 -11.59
CA ARG A 222 5.06 15.19 -11.51
C ARG A 222 6.06 14.29 -12.23
N SER A 223 5.87 12.97 -12.19
CA SER A 223 6.81 12.01 -12.78
C SER A 223 6.56 11.69 -14.26
N PHE A 224 5.31 11.74 -14.74
CA PHE A 224 4.95 11.40 -16.12
C PHE A 224 4.16 12.53 -16.79
N ARG A 225 4.87 13.44 -17.45
CA ARG A 225 4.27 14.48 -18.31
C ARG A 225 3.59 13.78 -19.51
N GLY A 226 2.26 13.73 -19.51
CA GLY A 226 1.46 13.13 -20.59
C GLY A 226 0.56 11.94 -20.20
N HIS A 227 0.50 11.58 -18.91
CA HIS A 227 -0.36 10.49 -18.45
C HIS A 227 -1.86 10.82 -18.63
N ARG A 228 -2.67 9.86 -19.13
CA ARG A 228 -4.13 10.00 -19.12
C ARG A 228 -4.62 9.90 -17.68
N LYS A 229 -5.40 10.89 -17.23
CA LYS A 229 -6.02 10.90 -15.90
C LYS A 229 -6.83 9.62 -15.70
N SER A 230 -6.52 8.88 -14.64
CA SER A 230 -7.17 7.61 -14.34
C SER A 230 -7.24 7.45 -12.84
N LEU A 231 -8.44 7.67 -12.29
CA LEU A 231 -8.71 7.64 -10.85
C LEU A 231 -8.20 6.36 -10.17
N VAL A 232 -8.33 5.22 -10.85
CA VAL A 232 -7.84 3.92 -10.37
C VAL A 232 -6.33 3.92 -10.18
N LYS A 233 -5.57 4.41 -11.16
CA LYS A 233 -4.09 4.43 -11.10
C LYS A 233 -3.60 5.38 -10.03
N GLU A 234 -4.22 6.56 -9.94
CA GLU A 234 -3.92 7.58 -8.93
C GLU A 234 -4.17 7.01 -7.52
N THR A 235 -5.29 6.34 -7.31
CA THR A 235 -5.65 5.74 -6.02
C THR A 235 -4.71 4.61 -5.65
N LEU A 236 -4.39 3.69 -6.58
CA LEU A 236 -3.48 2.58 -6.33
C LEU A 236 -2.08 3.07 -5.97
N VAL A 237 -1.50 3.97 -6.78
CA VAL A 237 -0.15 4.50 -6.54
C VAL A 237 -0.10 5.26 -5.21
N GLY A 238 -1.09 6.11 -4.94
CA GLY A 238 -1.13 6.90 -3.72
C GLY A 238 -1.32 6.07 -2.46
N LEU A 239 -2.18 5.04 -2.50
CA LEU A 239 -2.35 4.10 -1.37
C LEU A 239 -1.10 3.26 -1.13
N CYS A 240 -0.45 2.75 -2.18
CA CYS A 240 0.84 2.07 -2.06
C CYS A 240 1.90 2.98 -1.43
N LEU A 241 1.97 4.25 -1.85
CA LEU A 241 2.88 5.24 -1.26
C LEU A 241 2.57 5.51 0.21
N LEU A 242 1.29 5.74 0.56
CA LEU A 242 0.89 5.95 1.97
C LEU A 242 1.22 4.75 2.85
N TRP A 243 1.08 3.53 2.32
CA TRP A 243 1.40 2.32 3.04
C TRP A 243 2.91 2.15 3.25
N LEU A 244 3.73 2.38 2.21
CA LEU A 244 5.19 2.37 2.29
C LEU A 244 5.73 3.45 3.24
N LEU A 245 5.23 4.69 3.12
CA LEU A 245 5.56 5.78 4.06
C LEU A 245 5.14 5.42 5.49
N GLY A 246 4.03 4.70 5.63
CA GLY A 246 3.52 4.21 6.90
C GLY A 246 4.40 3.19 7.62
N TRP A 247 5.39 2.62 6.92
CA TRP A 247 6.33 1.66 7.49
C TRP A 247 7.64 2.26 7.98
N ILE A 248 7.91 3.53 7.65
CA ILE A 248 9.12 4.24 8.09
C ILE A 248 9.12 4.33 9.64
N PRO A 249 10.08 3.67 10.33
CA PRO A 249 10.10 3.61 11.78
C PRO A 249 10.77 4.86 12.35
N LEU A 250 10.02 5.95 12.58
CA LEU A 250 10.50 7.21 13.18
C LEU A 250 9.34 8.11 13.67
N TYR A 251 8.19 7.55 14.09
CA TYR A 251 6.91 8.26 14.37
C TYR A 251 6.28 8.98 13.16
N ILE A 252 7.07 9.33 12.15
CA ILE A 252 6.67 9.98 10.89
C ILE A 252 5.57 9.20 10.17
N GLY A 253 5.67 7.86 10.10
CA GLY A 253 4.66 7.03 9.44
C GLY A 253 3.27 7.12 10.10
N MET A 254 3.19 7.23 11.44
CA MET A 254 1.93 7.43 12.14
C MET A 254 1.36 8.81 11.86
N ILE A 255 2.21 9.84 11.91
CA ILE A 255 1.81 11.22 11.61
C ILE A 255 1.22 11.30 10.21
N ILE A 256 1.89 10.74 9.19
CA ILE A 256 1.40 10.73 7.81
C ILE A 256 0.02 10.09 7.71
N LYS A 257 -0.21 8.95 8.38
CA LYS A 257 -1.52 8.29 8.40
C LYS A 257 -2.58 9.15 9.07
N VAL A 258 -2.28 9.75 10.22
CA VAL A 258 -3.21 10.63 10.94
C VAL A 258 -3.56 11.84 10.09
N PHE A 259 -2.59 12.48 9.45
CA PHE A 259 -2.83 13.58 8.50
C PHE A 259 -3.70 13.14 7.33
N ALA A 260 -3.41 11.99 6.72
CA ALA A 260 -4.20 11.46 5.60
C ALA A 260 -5.66 11.16 6.00
N ILE A 261 -5.87 10.56 7.18
CA ILE A 261 -7.21 10.29 7.72
C ILE A 261 -7.94 11.60 8.01
N THR A 262 -7.27 12.56 8.64
CA THR A 262 -7.86 13.85 9.03
C THR A 262 -8.30 14.66 7.81
N ILE A 263 -7.41 14.82 6.82
CA ILE A 263 -7.74 15.51 5.55
C ILE A 263 -8.87 14.78 4.81
N GLY A 264 -8.81 13.45 4.80
CA GLY A 264 -9.82 12.61 4.17
C GLY A 264 -11.20 12.80 4.79
N LEU A 265 -11.29 12.74 6.12
CA LEU A 265 -12.53 12.91 6.87
C LEU A 265 -13.13 14.31 6.64
N GLY A 266 -12.30 15.35 6.70
CA GLY A 266 -12.74 16.72 6.40
C GLY A 266 -13.18 16.91 4.94
N GLY A 267 -12.55 16.22 4.00
CA GLY A 267 -12.99 16.16 2.60
C GLY A 267 -14.37 15.54 2.44
N VAL A 268 -14.64 14.45 3.15
CA VAL A 268 -15.96 13.79 3.15
C VAL A 268 -17.02 14.76 3.68
N LEU A 269 -16.77 15.41 4.82
CA LEU A 269 -17.68 16.39 5.41
C LEU A 269 -17.94 17.59 4.48
N LEU A 270 -16.89 18.15 3.87
CA LEU A 270 -17.04 19.23 2.89
C LEU A 270 -17.87 18.81 1.67
N SER A 271 -17.72 17.56 1.21
CA SER A 271 -18.51 17.05 0.08
C SER A 271 -20.00 16.95 0.42
N LEU A 272 -20.33 16.63 1.67
CA LEU A 272 -21.71 16.58 2.17
C LEU A 272 -22.28 18.00 2.31
N SER A 273 -21.52 18.94 2.86
CA SER A 273 -21.96 20.34 3.01
C SER A 273 -22.12 21.07 1.66
N ARG A 274 -21.36 20.68 0.63
CA ARG A 274 -21.50 21.23 -0.73
C ARG A 274 -22.80 20.82 -1.43
N LYS A 275 -23.40 19.69 -1.07
CA LYS A 275 -24.72 19.32 -1.61
C LYS A 275 -25.81 20.31 -1.21
N THR A 276 -25.62 21.04 -0.12
CA THR A 276 -26.58 22.04 0.36
C THR A 276 -26.50 23.37 -0.40
N VAL A 277 -25.47 23.57 -1.25
CA VAL A 277 -25.29 24.79 -2.05
C VAL A 277 -25.14 24.42 -3.53
N ARG A 278 -26.23 24.02 -4.17
CA ARG A 278 -26.41 24.24 -5.62
C ARG A 278 -27.37 25.42 -5.83
N PRO A 279 -27.14 26.21 -6.89
CA PRO A 279 -27.56 27.61 -6.99
C PRO A 279 -29.06 27.71 -7.17
N ILE A 280 -29.63 28.80 -6.65
CA ILE A 280 -30.98 29.25 -6.95
C ILE A 280 -31.12 29.28 -8.48
N GLU A 281 -32.12 28.54 -8.91
CA GLU A 281 -32.72 28.49 -10.22
C GLU A 281 -32.82 29.89 -10.86
N ASN A 282 -31.95 30.17 -11.83
CA ASN A 282 -32.25 31.19 -12.83
C ASN A 282 -33.28 30.59 -13.79
N GLN A 283 -34.55 30.65 -13.39
CA GLN A 283 -35.64 30.76 -14.34
C GLN A 283 -35.47 32.09 -15.06
N ALA A 284 -34.95 32.06 -16.29
CA ALA A 284 -35.29 33.07 -17.26
C ALA A 284 -36.62 32.63 -17.91
N PRO A 285 -37.72 33.41 -17.81
CA PRO A 285 -38.84 33.23 -18.71
C PRO A 285 -38.38 33.60 -20.12
N SER A 286 -38.80 32.77 -21.07
CA SER A 286 -38.90 33.11 -22.47
C SER A 286 -39.63 34.43 -22.66
N ASP A 287 -39.03 35.35 -23.42
CA ASP A 287 -39.67 36.18 -24.45
C ASP A 287 -38.59 36.63 -25.46
#